data_AF-A0A5B9DCB4-F1
#
_entry.id   AF-A0A5B9DCB4-F1
#
_cell.length_a   1.000
_cell.length_b   1.000
_cell.length_c   1.000
_cell.angle_alpha   90.00
_cell.angle_beta   90.00
_cell.angle_gamma   90.00
#
_symmetry.space_group_name_H-M   'P 1'
#
loop_
_entity.id
_entity.type
_entity.pdbx_description
1 polymer ?
#
loop_
_entity_poly.entity_id
_entity_poly.type
_entity_poly.pdbx_seq_one_letter_code
_entity_poly.pdbx_strand_id
1 'polypeptide(L)'
;MRKAILREILTKNSIPFHSIYLIDGETGVEYVSKNYSENSYDVNVITGMFKALETFINHLAYSDKYEHLQEVNFNELRIVYERYNPAFGKKSLLCVGISKKDEDPKIEHAFLQKIVIDFYNVYEQVIQHFQGDVMPFQCFFNRLEEYQYNWNSDQKNPSFQGYSSPQIVKTQSFPEFRGFQRISD
;
A
#
# COMPACT_ATOMS: atom_id res chain seq x y z
N MET A 1 11.61 -35.78 -1.80
CA MET A 1 10.18 -35.83 -2.19
C MET A 1 9.28 -35.08 -1.20
N ARG A 2 9.21 -35.44 0.11
CA ARG A 2 8.41 -34.70 1.12
C ARG A 2 8.70 -33.18 1.22
N LYS A 3 9.97 -32.76 1.12
CA LYS A 3 10.37 -31.33 1.16
C LYS A 3 9.88 -30.52 -0.05
N ALA A 4 9.74 -31.16 -1.22
CA ALA A 4 9.26 -30.51 -2.43
C ALA A 4 7.73 -30.31 -2.36
N ILE A 5 7.00 -31.34 -1.93
CA ILE A 5 5.55 -31.29 -1.71
C ILE A 5 5.18 -30.25 -0.63
N LEU A 6 5.94 -30.18 0.48
CA LEU A 6 5.76 -29.16 1.51
C LEU A 6 6.02 -27.75 0.98
N ARG A 7 7.05 -27.54 0.14
CA ARG A 7 7.28 -26.25 -0.52
C ARG A 7 6.14 -25.89 -1.46
N GLU A 8 5.66 -26.84 -2.27
CA GLU A 8 4.55 -26.64 -3.22
C GLU A 8 3.24 -26.29 -2.53
N ILE A 9 2.93 -26.95 -1.39
CA ILE A 9 1.73 -26.66 -0.59
C ILE A 9 1.85 -25.30 0.13
N LEU A 10 3.05 -24.94 0.61
CA LEU A 10 3.30 -23.63 1.23
C LEU A 10 3.26 -22.48 0.22
N THR A 11 3.76 -22.68 -1.01
CA THR A 11 3.66 -21.69 -2.08
C THR A 11 2.22 -21.48 -2.54
N LYS A 12 1.38 -22.53 -2.49
CA LYS A 12 -0.03 -22.43 -2.88
C LYS A 12 -0.89 -21.67 -1.87
N ASN A 13 -0.43 -21.51 -0.63
CA ASN A 13 -1.11 -20.78 0.46
C ASN A 13 -0.38 -19.47 0.83
N SER A 14 0.49 -18.95 -0.05
CA SER A 14 1.25 -17.75 0.27
C SER A 14 0.49 -16.51 -0.19
N ILE A 15 0.27 -15.58 0.74
CA ILE A 15 -0.22 -14.23 0.48
C ILE A 15 0.65 -13.52 -0.59
N PRO A 16 0.10 -12.66 -1.46
CA PRO A 16 0.85 -12.03 -2.56
C PRO A 16 1.81 -10.92 -2.14
N PHE A 17 1.91 -10.67 -0.83
CA PHE A 17 2.76 -9.62 -0.30
C PHE A 17 4.06 -10.20 0.29
N HIS A 18 5.16 -9.49 0.09
CA HIS A 18 6.38 -9.59 0.87
C HIS A 18 6.18 -9.04 2.28
N SER A 19 5.48 -7.90 2.39
CA SER A 19 5.17 -7.26 3.66
C SER A 19 3.95 -6.36 3.58
N ILE A 20 3.30 -6.16 4.72
CA ILE A 20 2.19 -5.23 4.91
C ILE A 20 2.49 -4.32 6.10
N TYR A 21 2.21 -3.03 5.98
CA TYR A 21 2.39 -2.00 7.00
C TYR A 21 1.10 -1.22 7.18
N LEU A 22 0.69 -1.01 8.42
CA LEU A 22 -0.37 -0.10 8.83
C LEU A 22 0.25 1.11 9.51
N ILE A 23 -0.02 2.29 8.96
CA ILE A 23 0.70 3.51 9.24
C ILE A 23 -0.31 4.64 9.47
N ASP A 24 0.02 5.53 10.40
CA ASP A 24 -0.64 6.82 10.57
C ASP A 24 -0.46 7.67 9.30
N GLY A 25 -1.56 7.97 8.61
CA GLY A 25 -1.55 8.62 7.31
C GLY A 25 -1.10 10.09 7.31
N GLU A 26 -0.93 10.70 8.48
CA GLU A 26 -0.49 12.09 8.65
C GLU A 26 0.96 12.15 9.13
N THR A 27 1.27 11.41 10.20
CA THR A 27 2.57 11.45 10.87
C THR A 27 3.57 10.46 10.28
N GLY A 28 3.10 9.42 9.58
CA GLY A 28 3.93 8.33 9.08
C GLY A 28 4.39 7.35 10.16
N VAL A 29 3.84 7.42 11.37
CA VAL A 29 4.15 6.48 12.45
C VAL A 29 3.59 5.11 12.09
N GLU A 30 4.43 4.07 12.18
CA GLU A 30 4.00 2.69 12.03
C GLU A 30 3.18 2.24 13.25
N TYR A 31 1.99 1.71 13.03
CA TYR A 31 1.20 1.07 14.07
C TYR A 31 1.51 -0.42 14.20
N VAL A 32 1.55 -1.13 13.07
CA VAL A 32 1.85 -2.56 13.01
C VAL A 32 2.31 -2.94 11.61
N SER A 33 3.19 -3.94 11.50
CA SER A 33 3.55 -4.55 10.24
C SER A 33 3.73 -6.05 10.34
N LYS A 34 3.72 -6.69 9.16
CA LYS A 34 4.00 -8.11 8.99
C LYS A 34 4.89 -8.30 7.78
N ASN A 35 6.03 -8.95 7.99
CA ASN A 35 6.88 -9.46 6.92
C ASN A 35 6.51 -10.93 6.67
N TYR A 36 6.14 -11.25 5.43
CA TYR A 36 5.80 -12.59 4.96
C TYR A 36 6.94 -13.24 4.16
N SER A 37 7.93 -12.46 3.75
CA SER A 37 9.18 -12.93 3.15
C SER A 37 10.39 -12.74 4.07
N GLU A 38 11.50 -13.41 3.77
CA GLU A 38 12.79 -13.22 4.45
C GLU A 38 13.34 -11.80 4.24
N ASN A 39 12.94 -11.13 3.16
CA ASN A 39 13.26 -9.73 2.92
C ASN A 39 12.42 -8.85 3.83
N SER A 40 13.10 -8.03 4.65
CA SER A 40 12.49 -6.95 5.40
C SER A 40 12.85 -5.61 4.76
N TYR A 41 11.87 -4.71 4.70
CA TYR A 41 12.06 -3.36 4.17
C TYR A 41 11.92 -2.35 5.32
N ASP A 42 12.75 -1.32 5.30
CA ASP A 42 12.75 -0.27 6.33
C ASP A 42 11.51 0.62 6.18
N VAL A 43 10.65 0.59 7.21
CA VAL A 43 9.41 1.37 7.26
C VAL A 43 9.66 2.88 7.18
N ASN A 44 10.79 3.38 7.68
CA ASN A 44 11.14 4.80 7.60
C ASN A 44 11.44 5.23 6.16
N VAL A 45 12.06 4.33 5.38
CA VAL A 45 12.33 4.57 3.95
C VAL A 45 11.01 4.56 3.18
N ILE A 46 10.13 3.59 3.46
CA ILE A 46 8.82 3.47 2.83
C ILE A 46 7.97 4.71 3.11
N THR A 47 7.82 5.09 4.37
CA THR A 47 7.06 6.28 4.80
C THR A 47 7.66 7.57 4.24
N GLY A 48 8.99 7.71 4.26
CA GLY A 48 9.69 8.85 3.67
C GLY A 48 9.45 8.98 2.16
N MET A 49 9.52 7.87 1.43
CA MET A 49 9.18 7.80 0.01
C MET A 49 7.72 8.25 -0.23
N PHE A 50 6.77 7.75 0.56
CA PHE A 50 5.36 8.13 0.42
C PHE A 50 5.12 9.60 0.67
N LYS A 51 5.68 10.17 1.74
CA LYS A 51 5.56 11.60 2.02
C LYS A 51 6.13 12.44 0.89
N ALA A 52 7.27 12.03 0.33
CA ALA A 52 7.87 12.71 -0.81
C ALA A 52 6.99 12.62 -2.07
N LEU A 53 6.43 11.44 -2.37
CA LEU A 53 5.52 11.24 -3.50
C LEU A 53 4.21 12.03 -3.34
N GLU A 54 3.60 12.00 -2.16
CA GLU A 54 2.39 12.76 -1.86
C GLU A 54 2.64 14.26 -1.96
N THR A 55 3.75 14.74 -1.41
CA THR A 55 4.18 16.14 -1.55
C THR A 55 4.34 16.50 -3.03
N PHE A 56 5.05 15.67 -3.79
CA PHE A 56 5.27 15.88 -5.21
C PHE A 56 3.95 15.95 -5.99
N ILE A 57 3.02 15.03 -5.73
CA ILE A 57 1.70 15.01 -6.38
C ILE A 57 0.89 16.23 -6.01
N ASN A 58 0.87 16.64 -4.75
CA ASN A 58 0.19 17.85 -4.32
C ASN A 58 0.77 19.11 -5.00
N HIS A 59 2.06 19.12 -5.32
CA HIS A 59 2.68 20.20 -6.09
C HIS A 59 2.36 20.16 -7.59
N LEU A 60 2.20 18.97 -8.16
CA LEU A 60 1.76 18.80 -9.56
C LEU A 60 0.27 19.05 -9.72
N ALA A 61 -0.50 18.74 -8.70
CA ALA A 61 -1.95 18.80 -8.68
C ALA A 61 -2.42 20.22 -8.41
N TYR A 62 -2.35 21.08 -9.44
CA TYR A 62 -3.04 22.37 -9.45
C TYR A 62 -4.59 22.22 -9.52
N SER A 63 -5.14 21.01 -9.36
CA SER A 63 -6.57 20.75 -9.34
C SER A 63 -6.91 19.47 -8.59
N ASP A 64 -8.09 19.41 -7.98
CA ASP A 64 -8.66 18.24 -7.29
C ASP A 64 -8.88 17.00 -8.18
N LYS A 65 -8.44 17.03 -9.45
CA LYS A 65 -8.59 15.95 -10.43
C LYS A 65 -7.44 14.96 -10.45
N TYR A 66 -6.33 15.23 -9.77
CA TYR A 66 -5.25 14.25 -9.70
C TYR A 66 -5.63 13.21 -8.65
N GLU A 67 -5.96 12.02 -9.15
CA GLU A 67 -6.19 10.83 -8.36
C GLU A 67 -5.03 10.65 -7.38
N HIS A 68 -5.36 10.28 -6.14
CA HIS A 68 -4.38 9.82 -5.18
C HIS A 68 -3.53 8.76 -5.88
N LEU A 69 -2.20 8.87 -5.79
CA LEU A 69 -1.34 7.75 -6.19
C LEU A 69 -1.93 6.51 -5.48
N GLN A 70 -1.96 5.36 -6.12
CA GLN A 70 -2.41 4.11 -5.49
C GLN A 70 -1.39 2.97 -5.61
N GLU A 71 -0.48 3.06 -6.58
CA GLU A 71 0.58 2.08 -6.77
C GLU A 71 1.88 2.69 -7.33
N VAL A 72 3.00 2.06 -6.98
CA VAL A 72 4.31 2.28 -7.59
C VAL A 72 4.81 0.94 -8.13
N ASN A 73 4.90 0.81 -9.45
CA ASN A 73 5.32 -0.42 -10.11
C ASN A 73 6.82 -0.39 -10.41
N PHE A 74 7.54 -1.41 -9.94
CA PHE A 74 8.91 -1.73 -10.34
C PHE A 74 8.89 -3.02 -11.19
N ASN A 75 10.05 -3.46 -11.69
CA ASN A 75 10.12 -4.69 -12.50
C ASN A 75 9.62 -5.91 -11.73
N GLU A 76 10.21 -6.19 -10.56
CA GLU A 76 9.97 -7.42 -9.78
C GLU A 76 9.07 -7.23 -8.56
N LEU A 77 8.76 -5.99 -8.20
CA LEU A 77 7.92 -5.68 -7.05
C LEU A 77 6.96 -4.54 -7.34
N ARG A 78 5.84 -4.52 -6.62
CA ARG A 78 4.86 -3.43 -6.68
C ARG A 78 4.62 -2.95 -5.26
N ILE A 79 4.59 -1.64 -5.07
CA ILE A 79 4.12 -1.05 -3.82
C ILE A 79 2.67 -0.64 -4.05
N VAL A 80 1.76 -1.23 -3.29
CA VAL A 80 0.31 -1.02 -3.36
C VAL A 80 -0.13 -0.38 -2.06
N TYR A 81 -1.09 0.53 -2.11
CA TYR A 81 -1.57 1.15 -0.89
C TYR A 81 -3.00 1.62 -0.96
N GLU A 82 -3.60 1.60 0.21
CA GLU A 82 -4.98 1.95 0.45
C GLU A 82 -5.04 2.97 1.58
N ARG A 83 -5.67 4.11 1.28
CA ARG A 83 -5.91 5.15 2.27
C ARG A 83 -7.34 5.02 2.76
N TYR A 84 -7.50 4.89 4.07
CA TYR A 84 -8.80 5.01 4.71
C TYR A 84 -8.91 6.37 5.39
N ASN A 85 -9.80 7.20 4.86
CA ASN A 85 -10.13 8.52 5.40
C ASN A 85 -11.51 8.44 6.05
N PRO A 86 -11.58 8.28 7.37
CA PRO A 86 -12.83 8.42 8.08
C PRO A 86 -13.32 9.89 8.01
N ALA A 87 -14.64 10.10 8.17
CA ALA A 87 -15.28 11.41 8.01
C ALA A 87 -14.57 12.56 8.78
N PHE A 88 -14.80 13.79 8.32
CA PHE A 88 -14.13 15.03 8.77
C PHE A 88 -13.66 15.04 10.24
N GLY A 89 -12.36 15.25 10.44
CA GLY A 89 -11.73 15.41 11.75
C GLY A 89 -11.13 14.14 12.37
N LYS A 90 -11.22 13.00 11.68
CA LYS A 90 -10.63 11.74 12.13
C LYS A 90 -9.31 11.45 11.40
N LYS A 91 -8.35 10.84 12.11
CA LYS A 91 -7.00 10.55 11.58
C LYS A 91 -7.08 9.60 10.38
N SER A 92 -6.34 9.95 9.33
CA SER A 92 -6.17 9.11 8.14
C SER A 92 -5.34 7.87 8.46
N LEU A 93 -5.71 6.73 7.88
CA LEU A 93 -4.91 5.51 7.91
C LEU A 93 -4.36 5.19 6.53
N LEU A 94 -3.13 4.70 6.50
CA LEU A 94 -2.50 4.16 5.32
C LEU A 94 -2.15 2.69 5.54
N CYS A 95 -2.58 1.84 4.62
CA CYS A 95 -2.16 0.44 4.55
C CYS A 95 -1.30 0.27 3.30
N VAL A 96 -0.07 -0.21 3.48
CA VAL A 96 0.92 -0.38 2.42
C VAL A 96 1.25 -1.85 2.29
N GLY A 97 1.13 -2.40 1.09
CA GLY A 97 1.62 -3.73 0.74
C GLY A 97 2.79 -3.65 -0.22
N ILE A 98 3.88 -4.35 0.07
CA ILE A 98 4.94 -4.64 -0.90
C ILE A 98 4.59 -5.98 -1.56
N SER A 99 4.08 -5.93 -2.78
CA SER A 99 3.62 -7.07 -3.56
C SER A 99 4.76 -7.77 -4.32
N LYS A 100 4.63 -9.10 -4.44
CA LYS A 100 5.45 -9.99 -5.27
C LYS A 100 5.09 -9.91 -6.78
N LYS A 101 4.02 -9.19 -7.12
CA LYS A 101 3.41 -9.09 -8.46
C LYS A 101 2.91 -10.42 -9.04
N ASP A 102 2.57 -11.36 -8.17
CA ASP A 102 2.01 -12.66 -8.55
C ASP A 102 0.50 -12.60 -8.83
N GLU A 103 -0.17 -11.51 -8.41
CA GLU A 103 -1.63 -11.37 -8.45
C GLU A 103 -2.08 -10.11 -9.19
N ASP A 104 -3.37 -10.09 -9.58
CA ASP A 104 -4.00 -8.91 -10.17
C ASP A 104 -3.99 -7.75 -9.14
N PRO A 105 -3.48 -6.56 -9.50
CA PRO A 105 -3.46 -5.41 -8.59
C PRO A 105 -4.83 -5.10 -7.97
N LYS A 106 -5.95 -5.36 -8.68
CA LYS A 106 -7.30 -5.17 -8.13
C LYS A 106 -7.56 -6.00 -6.89
N ILE A 107 -7.07 -7.24 -6.88
CA ILE A 107 -7.23 -8.16 -5.76
C ILE A 107 -6.35 -7.69 -4.59
N GLU A 108 -5.13 -7.25 -4.90
CA GLU A 108 -4.20 -6.69 -3.91
C GLU A 108 -4.79 -5.45 -3.23
N HIS A 109 -5.32 -4.50 -4.01
CA HIS A 109 -6.00 -3.31 -3.53
C HIS A 109 -7.20 -3.65 -2.64
N ALA A 110 -8.12 -4.49 -3.12
CA ALA A 110 -9.30 -4.90 -2.36
C ALA A 110 -8.91 -5.57 -1.02
N PHE A 111 -7.82 -6.32 -1.02
CA PHE A 111 -7.32 -6.98 0.17
C PHE A 111 -6.71 -6.01 1.19
N LEU A 112 -5.85 -5.08 0.75
CA LEU A 112 -5.32 -4.04 1.64
C LEU A 112 -6.43 -3.14 2.20
N GLN A 113 -7.47 -2.89 1.40
CA GLN A 113 -8.63 -2.10 1.80
C GLN A 113 -9.44 -2.83 2.89
N LYS A 114 -9.64 -4.15 2.75
CA LYS A 114 -10.24 -4.98 3.80
C LYS A 114 -9.45 -4.87 5.10
N ILE A 115 -8.13 -4.97 5.03
CA ILE A 115 -7.24 -4.88 6.20
C ILE A 115 -7.34 -3.52 6.88
N VAL A 116 -7.25 -2.42 6.12
CA VAL A 116 -7.27 -1.06 6.73
C VAL A 116 -8.61 -0.73 7.36
N ILE A 117 -9.72 -1.16 6.75
CA ILE A 117 -11.07 -0.98 7.30
C ILE A 117 -11.23 -1.82 8.58
N ASP A 118 -10.81 -3.08 8.55
CA ASP A 118 -10.87 -3.95 9.74
C ASP A 118 -10.02 -3.40 10.89
N PHE A 119 -8.79 -2.94 10.59
CA PHE A 119 -7.92 -2.30 11.58
C PHE A 119 -8.58 -1.07 12.19
N TYR A 120 -9.14 -0.19 11.36
CA TYR A 120 -9.85 0.99 11.84
C TYR A 120 -11.01 0.61 12.76
N ASN A 121 -11.84 -0.36 12.36
CA ASN A 121 -13.01 -0.77 13.13
C ASN A 121 -12.63 -1.35 14.50
N VAL A 122 -11.50 -2.05 14.60
CA VAL A 122 -11.01 -2.60 15.87
C VAL A 122 -10.43 -1.50 16.78
N TYR A 123 -9.72 -0.54 16.19
CA TYR A 123 -8.89 0.40 16.94
C TYR A 123 -9.33 1.86 16.86
N GLU A 124 -10.52 2.16 16.32
CA GLU A 124 -11.00 3.53 16.09
C GLU A 124 -10.79 4.44 17.30
N GLN A 125 -11.21 3.97 18.48
CA GLN A 125 -11.11 4.72 19.73
C GLN A 125 -9.65 4.99 20.12
N VAL A 126 -8.77 4.02 19.91
CA VAL A 126 -7.34 4.12 20.22
C VAL A 126 -6.64 5.07 19.25
N ILE A 127 -6.95 4.97 17.95
CA ILE A 127 -6.38 5.82 16.89
C ILE A 127 -6.72 7.29 17.15
N GLN A 128 -7.99 7.58 17.48
CA GLN A 128 -8.45 8.95 17.74
C GLN A 128 -7.71 9.62 18.91
N HIS A 129 -7.29 8.85 19.91
CA HIS A 129 -6.56 9.32 21.08
C HIS A 129 -5.08 8.93 21.06
N PHE A 130 -4.55 8.54 19.90
CA PHE A 130 -3.18 8.05 19.80
C PHE A 130 -2.16 9.15 20.15
N GLN A 131 -1.33 8.86 21.16
CA GLN A 131 -0.30 9.74 21.72
C GLN A 131 1.12 9.18 21.53
N GLY A 132 1.32 8.25 20.60
CA GLY A 132 2.62 7.67 20.29
C GLY A 132 2.87 6.26 20.83
N ASP A 133 1.99 5.73 21.69
CA ASP A 133 2.11 4.34 22.17
C ASP A 133 1.48 3.35 21.18
N VAL A 134 2.31 2.55 20.52
CA VAL A 134 1.91 1.57 19.51
C VAL A 134 1.59 0.19 20.10
N MET A 135 1.83 -0.03 21.39
CA MET A 135 1.56 -1.32 22.05
C MET A 135 0.12 -1.83 21.87
N PRO A 136 -0.93 -0.99 21.91
CA PRO A 136 -2.31 -1.47 21.73
C PRO A 136 -2.55 -2.18 20.38
N PHE A 137 -1.79 -1.85 19.35
CA PHE A 137 -1.97 -2.40 17.99
C PHE A 137 -1.30 -3.76 17.79
N GLN A 138 -0.44 -4.20 18.71
CA GLN A 138 0.34 -5.43 18.56
C GLN A 138 -0.54 -6.69 18.42
N CYS A 139 -1.71 -6.71 19.06
CA CYS A 139 -2.65 -7.83 18.95
C CYS A 139 -3.20 -8.02 17.52
N PHE A 140 -3.13 -6.99 16.67
CA PHE A 140 -3.55 -7.10 15.28
C PHE A 140 -2.62 -7.97 14.44
N PHE A 141 -1.39 -8.22 14.91
CA PHE A 141 -0.47 -9.13 14.24
C PHE A 141 -1.08 -10.51 14.00
N ASN A 142 -1.81 -11.05 14.99
CA ASN A 142 -2.48 -12.34 14.87
C ASN A 142 -3.56 -12.32 13.76
N ARG A 143 -4.27 -11.21 13.59
CA ARG A 143 -5.23 -11.05 12.49
C ARG A 143 -4.54 -11.00 11.13
N LEU A 144 -3.38 -10.34 11.02
CA LEU A 144 -2.56 -10.37 9.80
C LEU A 144 -2.05 -11.78 9.46
N GLU A 145 -1.82 -12.64 10.47
CA GLU A 145 -1.55 -14.05 10.25
C GLU A 145 -2.78 -14.82 9.77
N GLU A 146 -3.95 -14.60 10.38
CA GLU A 146 -5.20 -15.20 9.92
C GLU A 146 -5.51 -14.87 8.46
N TYR A 147 -5.27 -13.62 8.03
CA TYR A 147 -5.41 -13.21 6.64
C TYR A 147 -4.47 -13.98 5.69
N GLN A 148 -3.25 -14.31 6.12
CA GLN A 148 -2.34 -15.15 5.34
C GLN A 148 -2.89 -16.57 5.14
N TYR A 149 -3.45 -17.18 6.20
CA TYR A 149 -4.03 -18.51 6.11
C TYR A 149 -5.32 -18.56 5.28
N ASN A 150 -6.12 -17.48 5.33
CA ASN A 150 -7.43 -17.42 4.68
C ASN A 150 -7.41 -16.83 3.26
N TRP A 151 -6.25 -16.35 2.78
CA TRP A 151 -6.08 -15.75 1.46
C TRP A 151 -6.79 -16.53 0.33
N ASN A 152 -6.62 -17.85 0.28
CA ASN A 152 -7.19 -18.70 -0.77
C ASN A 152 -8.71 -18.89 -0.70
N SER A 153 -9.31 -18.66 0.46
CA SER A 153 -10.76 -18.75 0.64
C SER A 153 -11.46 -17.47 0.18
N ASP A 154 -10.78 -16.32 0.30
CA ASP A 154 -11.34 -14.99 0.06
C ASP A 154 -11.35 -14.59 -1.43
N GLN A 155 -10.55 -15.21 -2.29
CA GLN A 155 -10.53 -14.92 -3.74
C GLN A 155 -11.84 -15.24 -4.49
N LYS A 156 -12.82 -15.90 -3.84
CA LYS A 156 -14.06 -16.34 -4.50
C LYS A 156 -15.17 -15.28 -4.60
N ASN A 157 -14.99 -14.07 -4.08
CA ASN A 157 -15.97 -12.99 -4.20
C ASN A 157 -15.39 -11.57 -4.04
N PRO A 158 -14.57 -11.07 -4.98
CA PRO A 158 -14.21 -9.67 -5.00
C PRO A 158 -15.36 -8.86 -5.62
N SER A 159 -16.41 -8.55 -4.86
CA SER A 159 -17.37 -7.52 -5.27
C SER A 159 -16.76 -6.15 -4.98
N PHE A 160 -16.06 -5.56 -5.94
CA PHE A 160 -15.57 -4.19 -5.80
C PHE A 160 -15.80 -3.33 -7.05
N GLN A 161 -16.46 -2.20 -6.84
CA GLN A 161 -16.65 -1.09 -7.78
C GLN A 161 -15.88 0.11 -7.20
N GLY A 162 -14.64 0.33 -7.63
CA GLY A 162 -13.86 1.45 -7.09
C GLY A 162 -12.43 1.59 -7.62
N TYR A 163 -11.84 0.50 -8.10
CA TYR A 163 -10.54 0.56 -8.77
C TYR A 163 -10.70 0.79 -10.27
N SER A 164 -10.38 2.00 -10.72
CA SER A 164 -10.06 2.28 -12.11
C SER A 164 -8.62 1.82 -12.33
N SER A 165 -8.37 0.92 -13.28
CA SER A 165 -7.00 0.58 -13.67
C SER A 165 -6.20 1.86 -13.96
N PRO A 166 -4.89 1.92 -13.62
CA PRO A 166 -4.08 3.10 -13.88
C PRO A 166 -4.26 3.49 -15.33
N GLN A 167 -4.79 4.68 -15.58
CA GLN A 167 -4.87 5.14 -16.94
C GLN A 167 -3.44 5.30 -17.44
N ILE A 168 -3.12 4.65 -18.56
CA ILE A 168 -1.92 4.99 -19.32
C ILE A 168 -2.14 6.43 -19.76
N VAL A 169 -1.62 7.38 -18.98
CA VAL A 169 -1.58 8.78 -19.37
C VAL A 169 -0.69 8.80 -20.60
N LYS A 170 -1.30 8.95 -21.78
CA LYS A 170 -0.56 9.33 -22.98
C LYS A 170 0.04 10.69 -22.68
N THR A 171 1.30 10.69 -22.23
CA THR A 171 2.05 11.92 -22.06
C THR A 171 2.04 12.64 -23.40
N GLN A 172 1.58 13.89 -23.41
CA GLN A 172 1.83 14.75 -24.55
C GLN A 172 3.33 14.73 -24.78
N SER A 173 3.76 14.53 -26.03
CA SER A 173 5.17 14.57 -26.38
C SER A 173 5.73 15.88 -25.89
N PHE A 174 6.66 15.82 -24.93
CA PHE A 174 7.43 17.00 -24.56
C PHE A 174 8.08 17.54 -25.83
N PRO A 175 8.04 18.86 -26.09
CA PRO A 175 8.82 19.42 -27.19
C PRO A 175 10.27 18.97 -27.02
N GLU A 176 10.87 18.46 -28.10
CA GLU A 176 12.29 18.09 -28.07
C GLU A 176 13.09 19.27 -27.53
N PHE A 177 13.84 19.02 -26.45
CA PHE A 177 14.72 20.02 -25.87
C PHE A 177 15.84 20.33 -26.88
N ARG A 178 15.68 21.43 -27.62
CA ARG A 178 16.66 21.90 -28.62
C ARG A 178 17.77 22.75 -28.00
N GLY A 179 18.29 22.34 -26.83
CA GLY A 179 19.43 22.97 -26.18
C GLY A 179 19.24 24.46 -25.81
N PHE A 180 20.23 25.03 -25.14
CA PHE A 180 20.31 26.47 -24.95
C PHE A 180 20.94 27.09 -26.19
N GLN A 181 20.20 27.96 -26.89
CA GLN A 181 20.81 28.82 -27.91
C GLN A 181 21.77 29.77 -27.20
N ARG A 182 23.05 29.71 -27.57
CA ARG A 182 24.03 30.71 -27.15
C ARG A 182 23.56 32.07 -27.68
N ILE A 183 23.33 33.01 -26.77
CA ILE A 183 23.21 34.41 -27.13
C ILE A 183 24.60 34.81 -27.63
N SER A 184 24.68 35.18 -28.91
CA SER A 184 25.89 35.77 -29.50
C SER A 184 25.82 37.26 -29.22
N ASP A 185 26.91 37.82 -28.69
CA ASP A 185 27.06 39.26 -28.45
C ASP A 185 26.94 40.09 -29.74
#